data_AF-A0A4R2TN66-F1
#
_entry.id   AF-A0A4R2TN66-F1
#
_cell.length_a   1.000
_cell.length_b   1.000
_cell.length_c   1.000
_cell.angle_alpha   90.00
_cell.angle_beta   90.00
_cell.angle_gamma   90.00
#
_symmetry.space_group_name_H-M   'P 1'
#
loop_
_entity.id
_entity.type
_entity.pdbx_description
1 polymer ?
#
loop_
_entity_poly.entity_id
_entity_poly.type
_entity_poly.pdbx_seq_one_letter_code
_entity_poly.pdbx_strand_id
1 'polypeptide(L)'
;MTIFSIARRSGVRGAGISARQDARASCLSPEKVATIAAGQRPADLTEEEAAAYDVAATLAGGRQLPASTYNRAVRAFGEDRTAELVYLVGGYCLVSLLLNAYDMSVPGREEGLPDDPQEEGERA
;
A
#
# COMPACT_ATOMS: atom_id res chain seq x y z
N MET A 1 -14.03 7.90 1.43
CA MET A 1 -13.90 7.66 2.88
C MET A 1 -14.21 6.19 3.18
N THR A 2 -13.53 5.24 2.51
CA THR A 2 -13.90 3.82 2.64
C THR A 2 -12.69 2.89 2.57
N ILE A 3 -11.72 3.10 1.66
CA ILE A 3 -10.50 2.26 1.60
C ILE A 3 -9.49 2.62 2.71
N PHE A 4 -9.41 3.88 3.15
CA PHE A 4 -8.54 4.28 4.28
C PHE A 4 -9.16 4.09 5.67
N SER A 5 -10.49 3.90 5.78
CA SER A 5 -11.18 3.84 7.09
C SER A 5 -11.30 2.42 7.66
N ILE A 6 -11.32 1.39 6.82
CA ILE A 6 -11.43 0.00 7.33
C ILE A 6 -10.09 -0.48 7.92
N ALA A 7 -8.95 0.01 7.41
CA ALA A 7 -7.64 -0.25 8.00
C ALA A 7 -7.41 0.42 9.37
N ARG A 8 -8.28 1.36 9.81
CA ARG A 8 -8.18 2.03 11.13
C ARG A 8 -9.05 1.43 12.23
N ARG A 9 -9.95 0.48 11.94
CA ARG A 9 -10.86 -0.11 12.95
C ARG A 9 -10.51 -1.53 13.37
N SER A 10 -9.66 -2.22 12.61
CA SER A 10 -8.98 -3.43 13.06
C SER A 10 -7.74 -2.99 13.82
N GLY A 11 -7.65 -3.28 15.12
CA GLY A 11 -6.50 -2.94 15.95
C GLY A 11 -5.23 -3.70 15.55
N VAL A 12 -4.65 -3.36 14.39
CA VAL A 12 -3.32 -3.79 13.98
C VAL A 12 -2.31 -2.98 14.79
N ARG A 13 -1.99 -3.49 15.98
CA ARG A 13 -0.83 -3.05 16.76
C ARG A 13 0.40 -3.78 16.23
N GLY A 14 1.29 -3.02 15.61
CA GLY A 14 2.69 -3.38 15.39
C GLY A 14 2.95 -4.32 14.22
N ALA A 15 3.84 -3.90 13.32
CA ALA A 15 4.99 -4.71 12.92
C ALA A 15 5.89 -3.86 12.00
N GLY A 16 7.14 -3.69 12.43
CA GLY A 16 8.20 -3.15 11.59
C GLY A 16 8.40 -4.04 10.37
N ILE A 17 8.47 -3.41 9.21
CA ILE A 17 8.75 -4.08 7.95
C ILE A 17 10.20 -4.56 8.01
N SER A 18 10.41 -5.87 8.05
CA SER A 18 11.71 -6.47 7.75
C SER A 18 12.01 -6.22 6.27
N ALA A 19 12.59 -5.05 6.00
CA ALA A 19 13.07 -4.67 4.69
C ALA A 19 14.34 -5.47 4.40
N ARG A 20 14.21 -6.61 3.70
CA ARG A 20 15.34 -7.17 2.95
C ARG A 20 14.96 -7.40 1.50
N GLN A 21 15.51 -6.50 0.69
CA GLN A 21 15.93 -6.66 -0.71
C GLN A 21 14.79 -6.97 -1.69
N ASP A 22 14.22 -5.95 -2.35
CA ASP A 22 14.88 -5.27 -3.47
C ASP A 22 15.05 -3.76 -3.32
N ALA A 23 16.09 -3.34 -2.60
CA ALA A 23 16.54 -1.94 -2.51
C ALA A 23 17.25 -1.42 -3.77
N ARG A 24 16.92 -1.94 -4.97
CA ARG A 24 17.58 -1.56 -6.23
C ARG A 24 16.69 -0.84 -7.26
N ALA A 25 15.42 -0.57 -6.96
CA ALA A 25 14.58 0.23 -7.84
C ALA A 25 13.39 0.94 -7.14
N SER A 26 13.47 1.23 -5.85
CA SER A 26 12.43 2.04 -5.21
C SER A 26 12.58 3.49 -5.66
N CYS A 27 11.71 3.93 -6.57
CA CYS A 27 11.62 5.33 -7.03
C CYS A 27 11.32 6.32 -5.89
N LEU A 28 10.97 5.84 -4.69
CA LEU A 28 10.65 6.64 -3.51
C LEU A 28 11.56 6.29 -2.34
N SER A 29 11.92 7.30 -1.54
CA SER A 29 12.67 7.10 -0.30
C SER A 29 11.82 6.34 0.75
N PRO A 30 12.43 5.62 1.70
CA PRO A 30 11.70 4.92 2.76
C PRO A 30 10.76 5.83 3.56
N GLU A 31 11.15 7.10 3.75
CA GLU A 31 10.34 8.11 4.43
C GLU A 31 9.09 8.50 3.64
N LYS A 32 9.20 8.66 2.31
CA LYS A 32 8.05 8.88 1.43
C LYS A 32 7.09 7.70 1.49
N VAL A 33 7.61 6.47 1.46
CA VAL A 33 6.79 5.25 1.57
C VAL A 33 6.04 5.21 2.90
N ALA A 34 6.72 5.47 4.02
CA ALA A 34 6.08 5.51 5.34
C ALA A 34 4.98 6.58 5.42
N THR A 35 5.21 7.75 4.84
CA THR A 35 4.23 8.85 4.79
C THR A 35 2.99 8.48 3.98
N ILE A 36 3.17 7.86 2.82
CA ILE A 36 2.06 7.36 1.98
C ILE A 36 1.30 6.26 2.72
N ALA A 37 2.00 5.34 3.39
CA ALA A 37 1.38 4.28 4.18
C ALA A 37 0.54 4.83 5.35
N ALA A 38 0.93 5.97 5.92
CA ALA A 38 0.13 6.69 6.92
C ALA A 38 -1.09 7.44 6.32
N GLY A 39 -1.32 7.36 5.02
CA GLY A 39 -2.37 8.10 4.32
C GLY A 39 -2.12 9.59 4.21
N GLN A 40 -0.87 10.00 4.38
CA GLN A 40 -0.43 11.36 4.23
C GLN A 40 0.21 11.56 2.86
N ARG A 41 0.25 12.80 2.40
CA ARG A 41 0.93 13.19 1.16
C ARG A 41 2.36 13.61 1.51
N PRO A 42 3.41 13.00 0.95
CA PRO A 42 4.77 13.48 1.14
C PRO A 42 4.93 14.92 0.65
N ALA A 43 5.75 15.69 1.37
CA ALA A 43 5.95 17.12 1.09
C ALA A 43 6.91 17.35 -0.10
N ASP A 44 7.77 16.38 -0.39
CA ASP A 44 8.92 16.46 -1.29
C ASP A 44 8.71 15.62 -2.57
N LEU A 45 7.47 15.54 -3.07
CA LEU A 45 7.17 14.86 -4.32
C LEU A 45 7.63 15.70 -5.52
N THR A 46 8.27 15.05 -6.50
CA THR A 46 8.47 15.65 -7.83
C THR A 46 7.12 15.90 -8.52
N GLU A 47 7.10 16.67 -9.61
CA GLU A 47 5.85 16.93 -10.33
C GLU A 47 5.19 15.64 -10.85
N GLU A 48 6.00 14.71 -11.36
CA GLU A 48 5.57 13.37 -11.76
C GLU A 48 5.05 12.57 -10.56
N GLU A 49 5.81 12.46 -9.46
CA GLU A 49 5.38 11.72 -8.28
C GLU A 49 4.08 12.29 -7.67
N ALA A 50 3.93 13.61 -7.66
CA ALA A 50 2.74 14.30 -7.21
C ALA A 50 1.53 14.00 -8.11
N ALA A 51 1.71 14.01 -9.43
CA ALA A 51 0.64 13.67 -10.36
C ALA A 51 0.18 12.21 -10.17
N ALA A 52 1.14 11.26 -10.02
CA ALA A 52 0.82 9.87 -9.75
C ALA A 52 0.08 9.68 -8.42
N TYR A 53 0.57 10.33 -7.34
CA TYR A 53 -0.07 10.30 -6.03
C TYR A 53 -1.50 10.84 -6.08
N ASP A 54 -1.72 11.99 -6.71
CA ASP A 54 -3.03 12.64 -6.74
C ASP A 54 -4.06 11.79 -7.52
N VAL A 55 -3.64 11.13 -8.61
CA VAL A 55 -4.49 10.16 -9.34
C VAL A 55 -4.82 8.96 -8.46
N ALA A 56 -3.81 8.31 -7.88
CA ALA A 56 -3.98 7.12 -7.07
C ALA A 56 -4.85 7.38 -5.84
N ALA A 57 -4.57 8.45 -5.08
CA ALA A 57 -5.32 8.82 -3.88
C ALA A 57 -6.77 9.21 -4.18
N THR A 58 -7.03 9.79 -5.37
CA THR A 58 -8.40 10.13 -5.78
C THR A 58 -9.21 8.89 -6.12
N LEU A 59 -8.67 8.02 -6.98
CA LEU A 59 -9.35 6.83 -7.47
C LEU A 59 -9.50 5.77 -6.36
N ALA A 60 -8.45 5.50 -5.59
CA ALA A 60 -8.54 4.65 -4.39
C ALA A 60 -9.46 5.25 -3.31
N GLY A 61 -9.73 6.56 -3.37
CA GLY A 61 -10.74 7.21 -2.54
C GLY A 61 -12.18 6.91 -2.96
N GLY A 62 -12.40 6.24 -4.10
CA GLY A 62 -13.70 6.00 -4.72
C GLY A 62 -14.31 7.26 -5.35
N ARG A 63 -13.48 8.24 -5.73
CA ARG A 63 -13.92 9.52 -6.30
C ARG A 63 -13.65 9.57 -7.79
N GLN A 64 -14.47 10.34 -8.50
CA GLN A 64 -14.20 10.68 -9.89
C GLN A 64 -12.90 11.51 -9.98
N LEU A 65 -12.06 11.20 -10.98
CA LEU A 65 -10.82 11.91 -11.22
C LEU A 65 -11.11 13.33 -11.76
N PRO A 66 -10.71 14.41 -11.07
CA PRO A 66 -10.89 15.76 -11.59
C PRO A 66 -10.13 15.97 -12.90
N ALA A 67 -10.71 16.74 -13.82
CA ALA A 67 -10.06 17.08 -15.09
C ALA A 67 -8.69 17.75 -14.90
N SER A 68 -8.54 18.58 -13.87
CA SER A 68 -7.25 19.20 -13.53
C SER A 68 -6.17 18.17 -13.16
N THR A 69 -6.54 17.14 -12.40
CA THR A 69 -5.63 16.04 -12.02
C THR A 69 -5.30 15.17 -13.23
N TYR A 70 -6.30 14.83 -14.05
CA TYR A 70 -6.09 14.08 -15.29
C TYR A 70 -5.16 14.81 -16.26
N ASN A 71 -5.41 16.09 -16.52
CA ASN A 71 -4.59 16.89 -17.42
C ASN A 71 -3.15 17.03 -16.91
N ARG A 72 -2.95 17.15 -15.59
CA ARG A 72 -1.60 17.14 -14.99
C ARG A 72 -0.90 15.81 -15.20
N ALA A 73 -1.59 14.69 -15.02
CA ALA A 73 -1.04 13.36 -15.27
C ALA A 73 -0.68 13.17 -16.75
N VAL A 74 -1.55 13.56 -17.68
CA VAL A 74 -1.26 13.50 -19.13
C VAL A 74 -0.06 14.37 -19.49
N ARG A 75 0.10 15.55 -18.88
CA ARG A 75 1.27 16.41 -19.12
C ARG A 75 2.57 15.79 -18.61
N ALA A 76 2.51 15.09 -17.48
CA ALA A 76 3.66 14.44 -16.86
C ALA A 76 4.06 13.13 -17.57
N PHE A 77 3.08 12.33 -17.99
CA PHE A 77 3.33 10.95 -18.43
C PHE A 77 2.95 10.66 -19.89
N GLY A 78 2.13 11.50 -20.51
CA GLY A 78 1.41 11.19 -21.75
C GLY A 78 0.09 10.45 -21.51
N GLU A 79 -0.73 10.35 -22.54
CA GLU A 79 -2.06 9.71 -22.47
C GLU A 79 -1.97 8.21 -22.15
N ASP A 80 -1.11 7.47 -22.86
CA ASP A 80 -0.99 6.02 -22.71
C ASP A 80 -0.55 5.61 -21.29
N ARG A 81 0.50 6.24 -20.76
CA ARG A 81 0.96 5.96 -19.39
C ARG A 81 -0.04 6.42 -18.33
N THR A 82 -0.80 7.49 -18.60
CA THR A 82 -1.87 7.91 -17.70
C THR A 82 -2.99 6.85 -17.66
N ALA A 83 -3.33 6.27 -18.80
CA ALA A 83 -4.29 5.17 -18.87
C ALA A 83 -3.78 3.92 -18.15
N GLU A 84 -2.49 3.57 -18.31
CA GLU A 84 -1.85 2.47 -17.58
C GLU A 84 -1.89 2.70 -16.06
N LEU A 85 -1.59 3.91 -15.59
CA LEU A 85 -1.69 4.27 -14.17
C LEU A 85 -3.11 4.06 -13.64
N VAL A 86 -4.14 4.50 -14.38
CA VAL A 86 -5.54 4.30 -14.00
C VAL A 86 -5.89 2.81 -13.94
N TYR A 87 -5.44 2.03 -14.93
CA TYR A 87 -5.63 0.58 -14.97
C TYR A 87 -4.99 -0.11 -13.76
N LEU A 88 -3.75 0.23 -13.42
CA LEU A 88 -3.04 -0.33 -12.27
C LEU A 88 -3.77 0.01 -10.96
N VAL A 89 -4.16 1.27 -10.76
CA VAL A 89 -4.89 1.67 -9.54
C VAL A 89 -6.20 0.90 -9.42
N GLY A 90 -6.95 0.75 -10.51
CA GLY A 90 -8.17 -0.05 -10.53
C GLY A 90 -7.94 -1.53 -10.21
N GLY A 91 -6.92 -2.14 -10.83
CA GLY A 91 -6.54 -3.54 -10.59
C GLY A 91 -6.17 -3.80 -9.13
N TYR A 92 -5.36 -2.94 -8.51
CA TYR A 92 -5.03 -3.05 -7.10
C TYR A 92 -6.26 -2.86 -6.19
N CYS A 93 -7.15 -1.91 -6.52
CA CYS A 93 -8.40 -1.75 -5.77
C CYS A 93 -9.28 -3.01 -5.82
N LEU A 94 -9.38 -3.66 -6.99
CA LEU A 94 -10.12 -4.91 -7.15
C LEU A 94 -9.49 -6.04 -6.31
N VAL A 95 -8.17 -6.22 -6.38
CA VAL A 95 -7.47 -7.23 -5.58
C VAL A 95 -7.66 -6.97 -4.09
N SER A 96 -7.50 -5.72 -3.62
CA SER A 96 -7.77 -5.37 -2.23
C SER A 96 -9.21 -5.64 -1.82
N LEU A 97 -10.17 -5.37 -2.69
CA LEU A 97 -11.58 -5.67 -2.45
C LEU A 97 -11.82 -7.17 -2.29
N LEU A 98 -11.20 -8.00 -3.14
CA LEU A 98 -11.30 -9.46 -3.05
C LEU A 98 -10.66 -9.99 -1.76
N LEU A 99 -9.44 -9.55 -1.43
CA LEU A 99 -8.75 -9.97 -0.21
C LEU A 99 -9.55 -9.64 1.05
N ASN A 100 -10.12 -8.43 1.10
CA ASN A 100 -10.97 -8.00 2.21
C ASN A 100 -12.27 -8.81 2.30
N ALA A 101 -12.87 -9.17 1.16
CA ALA A 101 -14.13 -9.93 1.13
C ALA A 101 -13.98 -11.36 1.66
N TYR A 102 -12.80 -11.97 1.46
CA TYR A 102 -12.52 -13.36 1.87
C TYR A 102 -11.69 -13.48 3.15
N ASP A 103 -11.46 -12.38 3.88
CA ASP A 103 -10.61 -12.34 5.09
C ASP A 103 -9.22 -12.99 4.87
N MET A 104 -8.68 -12.83 3.65
CA MET A 104 -7.41 -13.41 3.27
C MET A 104 -6.27 -12.55 3.81
N SER A 105 -5.56 -13.07 4.81
CA SER A 105 -4.28 -12.50 5.25
C SER A 105 -3.19 -12.83 4.24
N VAL A 106 -2.40 -11.82 3.84
CA VAL A 106 -1.23 -12.02 2.97
C VAL A 106 -0.22 -12.91 3.72
N PRO A 107 0.22 -14.05 3.15
CA PRO A 107 1.21 -14.91 3.79
C PRO A 107 2.55 -14.17 3.93
N GLY A 108 3.18 -14.27 5.11
CA GLY A 108 4.42 -13.56 5.44
C GLY A 108 4.53 -13.08 6.88
N ARG A 109 3.47 -13.23 7.69
CA ARG A 109 3.61 -13.21 9.15
C ARG A 109 4.09 -14.60 9.57
N GLU A 110 5.17 -14.67 10.33
CA GLU A 110 5.67 -15.93 10.87
C GLU A 110 4.55 -16.62 11.65
N GLU A 111 4.05 -17.72 11.07
CA GLU A 111 3.22 -18.70 11.74
C GLU A 111 4.02 -19.18 12.94
N GLY A 112 3.49 -18.95 14.14
CA GLY A 112 4.16 -19.25 15.40
C GLY A 112 4.72 -20.67 15.42
N LEU A 113 6.05 -20.78 15.42
CA LEU A 113 6.70 -21.97 15.94
C LEU A 113 6.48 -21.94 17.45
N PRO A 114 5.81 -22.93 18.05
CA PRO A 114 5.69 -22.99 19.50
C PRO A 114 7.09 -23.10 20.11
N ASP A 115 7.44 -22.16 20.99
CA ASP A 115 8.50 -22.38 21.98
C ASP A 115 7.95 -23.43 22.95
N ASP A 116 8.26 -24.70 22.69
CA ASP A 116 8.05 -25.76 23.66
C ASP A 116 9.26 -25.73 24.60
N PRO A 117 9.16 -25.25 25.85
CA PRO A 117 10.20 -25.51 26.83
C PRO A 117 10.18 -27.01 27.11
N GLN A 118 11.32 -27.65 26.91
CA GLN A 118 11.53 -29.07 27.22
C GLN A 118 11.24 -29.35 28.71
N GLU A 119 10.02 -29.76 29.05
CA GLU A 119 9.72 -30.46 30.29
C GLU A 119 9.72 -31.96 30.05
N GLU A 120 10.91 -32.56 29.93
CA GLU A 120 11.10 -33.98 30.27
C GLU A 120 12.40 -34.12 31.04
N GLY A 121 12.31 -33.81 32.33
CA GLY A 121 13.37 -34.00 33.31
C GLY A 121 12.82 -34.52 34.64
N GLU A 122 11.73 -35.29 34.63
CA GLU A 122 11.25 -35.95 35.85
C GLU A 122 10.36 -37.15 35.54
N ARG A 123 10.96 -38.31 35.21
CA ARG A 123 10.49 -39.64 35.66
C ARG A 123 11.64 -40.66 35.69
N ALA A 124 11.76 -41.29 36.86
CA ALA A 124 12.51 -42.50 37.24
C ALA A 124 13.95 -42.29 37.73
#